data_AF-A0A9D8L2L4-F1
#
_entry.id   AF-A0A9D8L2L4-F1
#
_cell.length_a   1.000
_cell.length_b   1.000
_cell.length_c   1.000
_cell.angle_alpha   90.00
_cell.angle_beta   90.00
_cell.angle_gamma   90.00
#
_symmetry.space_group_name_H-M   'P 1'
#
loop_
_entity.id
_entity.type
_entity.pdbx_description
1 polymer ?
#
loop_
_entity_poly.entity_id
_entity_poly.type
_entity_poly.pdbx_seq_one_letter_code
_entity_poly.pdbx_strand_id
1 'polypeptide(L)' 'MDNVTLNGGKPWTISAVDKLRELWNAGVPAAQVCHVLGRPETEVRAKAAELNLPLPASAG' A
#
# COMPACT_ATOMS: atom_id res chain seq x y z
N MET A 1 -14.04 -17.28 -6.05
CA MET A 1 -14.64 -16.81 -4.78
C MET A 1 -13.59 -16.72 -3.67
N ASP A 2 -12.49 -16.00 -3.91
CA ASP A 2 -12.29 -14.65 -3.35
C ASP A 2 -13.16 -14.36 -2.11
N ASN A 3 -12.64 -14.72 -0.93
CA ASN A 3 -13.04 -14.12 0.35
C ASN A 3 -12.00 -14.42 1.42
N VAL A 4 -10.79 -13.92 1.19
CA VAL A 4 -9.75 -13.85 2.20
C VAL A 4 -9.71 -12.41 2.70
N THR A 5 -10.68 -12.07 3.55
CA THR A 5 -10.52 -11.06 4.60
C THR A 5 -9.54 -11.63 5.63
N LEU A 6 -8.31 -11.94 5.20
CA LEU A 6 -7.24 -12.29 6.13
C LEU A 6 -6.79 -10.98 6.76
N ASN A 7 -7.46 -10.65 7.86
CA ASN A 7 -6.88 -9.96 9.00
C ASN A 7 -5.71 -10.81 9.56
N GLY A 8 -4.70 -11.05 8.71
CA GLY A 8 -3.45 -11.74 9.01
C GLY A 8 -2.43 -10.67 9.37
N GLY A 9 -2.67 -10.03 10.51
CA GLY A 9 -1.99 -8.84 10.98
C GLY A 9 -0.47 -8.98 11.01
N LYS A 10 0.19 -8.53 9.94
CA LYS A 10 1.50 -7.90 10.12
C LYS A 10 1.20 -6.44 10.48
N PRO A 11 1.67 -5.92 11.63
CA PRO A 11 1.54 -4.50 11.91
C PRO A 11 2.26 -3.70 10.81
N TRP A 12 1.69 -2.58 10.40
CA TRP A 12 2.41 -1.60 9.59
C TRP A 12 3.53 -1.03 10.45
N THR A 13 4.72 -1.58 10.31
CA THR A 13 5.91 -1.03 10.95
C THR A 13 6.26 0.31 10.32
N ILE A 14 6.96 1.16 11.08
CA ILE A 14 7.38 2.49 10.61
C ILE A 14 8.15 2.35 9.30
N SER A 15 9.06 1.37 9.18
CA SER A 15 9.80 1.10 7.94
C SER A 15 8.91 0.70 6.76
N ALA A 16 7.81 -0.03 6.99
CA ALA A 16 6.87 -0.39 5.92
C ALA A 16 6.06 0.82 5.47
N VAL A 17 5.62 1.65 6.41
CA VAL A 17 4.93 2.91 6.14
C VAL A 17 5.83 3.87 5.38
N ASP A 18 7.09 3.99 5.80
CA ASP A 18 8.10 4.83 5.16
C ASP A 18 8.38 4.37 3.71
N LYS A 19 8.57 3.05 3.49
CA LYS A 19 8.68 2.47 2.15
C LYS A 19 7.45 2.76 1.28
N LEU A 20 6.25 2.58 1.84
CA LEU A 20 5.01 2.89 1.13
C LEU A 20 5.02 4.36 0.72
N ARG A 21 5.35 5.26 1.65
CA ARG A 21 5.36 6.71 1.40
C ARG A 21 6.38 7.11 0.34
N GLU A 22 7.59 6.56 0.42
CA GLU A 22 8.66 6.78 -0.54
C GLU A 22 8.25 6.34 -1.95
N LEU A 23 7.78 5.09 -2.09
CA LEU A 23 7.34 4.56 -3.38
C LEU A 23 6.12 5.32 -3.93
N TRP A 24 5.15 5.64 -3.07
CA TRP A 24 3.94 6.36 -3.45
C TRP A 24 4.25 7.79 -3.89
N ASN A 25 5.17 8.47 -3.19
CA ASN A 25 5.64 9.81 -3.57
C ASN A 25 6.48 9.78 -4.85
N ALA A 26 7.22 8.69 -5.08
CA ALA A 26 7.92 8.43 -6.34
C ALA A 26 6.98 8.09 -7.52
N GLY A 27 5.66 8.04 -7.30
CA GLY A 27 4.68 7.73 -8.34
C GLY A 27 4.62 6.24 -8.71
N VAL A 28 5.14 5.37 -7.85
CA VAL A 28 5.09 3.92 -8.05
C VAL A 28 3.66 3.43 -7.88
N PRO A 29 3.13 2.62 -8.82
CA PRO A 29 1.77 2.11 -8.72
C PRO A 29 1.63 1.13 -7.57
N ALA A 30 0.44 1.07 -6.98
CA ALA A 30 0.14 0.21 -5.83
C ALA A 30 0.50 -1.26 -6.07
N ALA A 31 0.38 -1.76 -7.31
CA ALA A 31 0.80 -3.11 -7.70
C ALA A 31 2.31 -3.38 -7.48
N GLN A 32 3.16 -2.40 -7.80
CA GLN A 32 4.60 -2.50 -7.55
C GLN A 32 4.90 -2.36 -6.05
N VAL A 33 4.22 -1.44 -5.35
CA VAL A 33 4.35 -1.30 -3.89
C VAL A 33 3.92 -2.59 -3.16
N CYS A 34 2.86 -3.24 -3.64
CA CYS A 34 2.37 -4.55 -3.20
C CYS A 34 3.46 -5.62 -3.35
N HIS A 35 4.11 -5.68 -4.52
CA HIS A 35 5.23 -6.60 -4.75
C HIS A 35 6.43 -6.34 -3.84
N VAL A 36 6.79 -5.07 -3.61
CA VAL A 36 7.94 -4.68 -2.77
C VAL A 36 7.66 -4.96 -1.29
N LEU A 37 6.45 -4.67 -0.81
CA LEU A 37 6.05 -4.87 0.57
C LEU A 37 5.60 -6.31 0.86
N GLY A 38 5.37 -7.12 -0.18
CA GLY A 38 4.75 -8.44 -0.08
C GLY A 38 3.35 -8.38 0.55
N ARG A 39 2.62 -7.30 0.29
CA ARG A 39 1.30 -7.01 0.89
C ARG A 39 0.25 -6.80 -0.17
N PRO A 40 -1.00 -7.24 0.07
CA PRO A 40 -2.06 -7.07 -0.91
C PRO A 40 -2.34 -5.61 -1.21
N GLU A 41 -2.67 -5.33 -2.47
CA GLU A 41 -2.90 -3.98 -2.96
C GLU A 41 -4.02 -3.26 -2.19
N THR A 42 -5.03 -3.99 -1.72
CA THR A 42 -6.09 -3.48 -0.85
C THR A 42 -5.55 -2.90 0.45
N GLU A 43 -4.60 -3.57 1.13
CA GLU A 43 -3.98 -3.05 2.35
C GLU A 43 -3.08 -1.85 2.06
N VAL A 44 -2.33 -1.88 0.95
CA VAL A 44 -1.48 -0.76 0.53
C VAL A 44 -2.34 0.47 0.25
N ARG A 45 -3.45 0.33 -0.50
CA ARG A 45 -4.39 1.41 -0.79
C ARG A 45 -5.10 1.91 0.47
N ALA A 46 -5.57 0.99 1.33
CA ALA A 46 -6.18 1.36 2.60
C ALA A 46 -5.19 2.15 3.46
N LYS A 47 -3.94 1.70 3.57
CA LYS A 47 -2.91 2.41 4.33
C LYS A 47 -2.55 3.76 3.72
N ALA A 48 -2.44 3.85 2.40
CA ALA A 48 -2.19 5.12 1.73
C ALA A 48 -3.34 6.11 1.97
N ALA A 49 -4.60 5.64 1.95
CA ALA A 49 -5.77 6.45 2.28
C ALA A 49 -5.78 6.88 3.75
N GLU A 50 -5.47 5.98 4.68
CA GLU A 50 -5.34 6.27 6.12
C GLU A 50 -4.22 7.30 6.40
N LEU A 51 -3.14 7.26 5.63
CA LEU A 51 -2.02 8.20 5.70
C LEU A 51 -2.28 9.51 4.94
N ASN A 52 -3.46 9.65 4.32
CA ASN A 52 -3.84 10.80 3.51
C ASN A 52 -2.85 11.09 2.37
N LEU A 53 -2.28 10.05 1.76
CA LEU A 53 -1.34 10.21 0.65
C LEU A 53 -2.11 10.53 -0.64
N PRO A 54 -1.61 11.49 -1.45
CA PRO A 54 -2.24 11.84 -2.71
C PRO A 54 -2.29 10.59 -3.60
N LEU A 55 -3.39 10.38 -4.32
CA LEU A 55 -3.52 9.27 -5.28
C LEU A 55 -2.26 9.22 -6.16
N PRO A 56 -1.68 8.01 -6.39
CA PRO A 56 -0.49 7.90 -7.21
C PRO A 56 -0.84 8.48 -8.58
N ALA A 57 0.11 9.20 -9.20
CA ALA A 57 -0.09 10.05 -10.39
C ALA A 57 -0.60 9.33 -11.67
N SER A 58 -1.15 8.12 -11.54
CA SER A 58 -1.75 7.30 -12.58
C SER A 58 -3.27 7.12 -12.41
N ALA A 59 -3.94 8.04 -11.70
CA ALA A 59 -5.40 8.16 -11.70
C ALA A 59 -5.79 9.39 -12.54
N GLY A 60 -5.65 9.24 -13.87
CA GLY A 60 -6.26 10.09 -14.88
C GLY A 60 -7.29 9.29 -15.66
#